data_AF-A0A397VCT4-F1
#
_entry.id   AF-A0A397VCT4-F1
#
_cell.length_a   1.000
_cell.length_b   1.000
_cell.length_c   1.000
_cell.angle_alpha   90.00
_cell.angle_beta   90.00
_cell.angle_gamma   90.00
#
_symmetry.space_group_name_H-M   'P 1'
#
loop_
_entity.id
_entity.type
_entity.pdbx_description
1 polymer ?
#
loop_
_entity_poly.entity_id
_entity_poly.type
_entity_poly.pdbx_seq_one_letter_code
_entity_poly.pdbx_strand_id
1 'polypeptide(L)'
;MGNGILSLNQPFVKDKICKHRGTIVKKIKDKLFEVFHDKLNKIDSSASADTIKPFKESANTTWCLRKLNAPISTMSSQTYMDSIISKVWVKDQPTEG
;
A
#
# COMPACT_ATOMS: atom_id res chain seq x y z
N MET A 1 -2.32 -47.25 -0.56
CA MET A 1 -3.05 -46.17 0.15
C MET A 1 -2.03 -45.10 0.51
N GLY A 2 -1.88 -44.09 -0.34
CA GLY A 2 -0.92 -43.01 -0.14
C GLY A 2 -1.60 -41.68 -0.38
N ASN A 3 -1.16 -40.67 0.35
CA ASN A 3 -1.45 -39.23 0.20
C ASN A 3 -2.37 -38.62 1.28
N GLY A 4 -1.99 -38.79 2.55
CA GLY A 4 -2.50 -38.02 3.69
C GLY A 4 -1.73 -36.74 4.03
N ILE A 5 -0.78 -36.28 3.20
CA ILE A 5 0.12 -35.15 3.54
C ILE A 5 -0.37 -33.78 3.02
N LEU A 6 -1.42 -33.72 2.18
CA LEU A 6 -1.87 -32.47 1.57
C LEU A 6 -2.75 -31.58 2.49
N SER A 7 -3.22 -32.09 3.64
CA SER A 7 -4.18 -31.33 4.49
C SER A 7 -3.53 -30.46 5.57
N LEU A 8 -2.36 -30.84 6.10
CA LEU A 8 -1.73 -30.14 7.24
C LEU A 8 -0.91 -28.88 6.87
N ASN A 9 -0.59 -28.68 5.58
CA ASN A 9 0.22 -27.55 5.12
C ASN A 9 -0.60 -26.35 4.63
N GLN A 10 -1.90 -26.51 4.39
CA GLN A 10 -2.77 -25.43 3.90
C GLN A 10 -2.91 -24.24 4.88
N PRO A 11 -3.11 -24.44 6.20
CA PRO A 11 -3.25 -23.33 7.14
C PRO A 11 -1.95 -22.51 7.23
N PHE A 12 -0.80 -23.18 7.29
CA PHE A 12 0.51 -22.54 7.41
C PHE A 12 0.91 -21.73 6.17
N VAL A 13 0.66 -22.27 4.97
CA VAL A 13 0.90 -21.56 3.71
C VAL A 13 -0.04 -20.35 3.60
N LYS A 14 -1.31 -20.51 3.98
CA LYS A 14 -2.29 -19.41 3.99
C LYS A 14 -1.83 -18.29 4.94
N ASP A 15 -1.40 -18.61 6.15
CA ASP A 15 -0.93 -17.61 7.11
C ASP A 15 0.31 -16.85 6.62
N LYS A 16 1.27 -17.56 6.00
CA LYS A 16 2.44 -16.93 5.38
C LYS A 16 2.04 -15.98 4.25
N ILE A 17 1.12 -16.39 3.38
CA ILE A 17 0.62 -15.56 2.28
C ILE A 17 -0.13 -14.33 2.84
N CYS A 18 -0.98 -14.53 3.85
CA CYS A 18 -1.72 -13.44 4.50
C CYS A 18 -0.76 -12.42 5.12
N LYS A 19 0.26 -12.88 5.86
CA LYS A 19 1.30 -12.01 6.44
C LYS A 19 2.05 -11.25 5.34
N HIS A 20 2.49 -11.94 4.29
CA HIS A 20 3.22 -11.34 3.19
C HIS A 20 2.38 -10.27 2.46
N ARG A 21 1.10 -10.55 2.19
CA ARG A 21 0.14 -9.58 1.64
C ARG A 21 -0.02 -8.37 2.57
N GLY A 22 -0.16 -8.59 3.87
CA GLY A 22 -0.24 -7.53 4.87
C GLY A 22 0.98 -6.61 4.83
N THR A 23 2.18 -7.19 4.77
CA THR A 23 3.44 -6.44 4.67
C THR A 23 3.50 -5.61 3.38
N ILE A 24 3.16 -6.18 2.23
CA ILE A 24 3.15 -5.46 0.95
C ILE A 24 2.15 -4.31 0.99
N VAL A 25 0.92 -4.57 1.46
CA VAL A 25 -0.13 -3.55 1.57
C VAL A 25 0.30 -2.42 2.50
N LYS A 26 0.96 -2.73 3.62
CA LYS A 26 1.51 -1.72 4.53
C LYS A 26 2.54 -0.83 3.82
N LYS A 27 3.51 -1.42 3.12
CA LYS A 27 4.52 -0.66 2.36
C LYS A 27 3.88 0.25 1.31
N ILE A 28 2.91 -0.26 0.55
CA ILE A 28 2.18 0.52 -0.46
C ILE A 28 1.46 1.70 0.19
N LYS A 29 0.75 1.48 1.31
CA LYS A 29 0.07 2.56 2.04
C LYS A 29 1.06 3.62 2.51
N ASP A 30 2.17 3.21 3.11
CA ASP A 30 3.19 4.14 3.61
C ASP A 30 3.74 5.03 2.49
N LYS A 31 4.07 4.45 1.33
CA LYS A 31 4.56 5.21 0.18
C LYS A 31 3.49 6.03 -0.52
N LEU A 32 2.23 5.60 -0.51
CA LEU A 32 1.11 6.40 -1.00
C LEU A 32 0.95 7.67 -0.17
N PHE A 33 1.02 7.59 1.16
CA PHE A 33 0.98 8.77 2.03
C PHE A 33 2.23 9.65 1.89
N GLU A 34 3.40 9.08 1.60
CA GLU A 34 4.62 9.86 1.32
C GLU A 34 4.48 10.67 0.02
N VAL A 35 3.96 10.06 -1.04
CA VAL A 35 3.78 10.69 -2.35
C VAL A 35 2.71 11.77 -2.34
N PHE A 36 1.61 11.56 -1.60
CA PHE A 36 0.49 12.51 -1.49
C PHE A 36 0.48 13.27 -0.16
N HIS A 37 1.61 13.39 0.54
CA HIS A 37 1.65 13.96 1.90
C HIS A 37 1.03 15.36 2.02
N ASP A 38 1.04 16.13 0.94
CA ASP A 38 0.49 17.49 0.86
C ASP A 38 -1.04 17.52 0.71
N LYS A 39 -1.67 16.40 0.34
CA LYS A 39 -3.12 16.27 0.12
C LYS A 39 -3.76 15.24 1.04
N LEU A 40 -3.06 14.18 1.39
CA LEU A 40 -3.61 13.03 2.09
C LEU A 40 -2.90 12.80 3.42
N ASN A 41 -3.62 13.10 4.50
CA ASN A 41 -3.13 12.83 5.85
C ASN A 41 -3.22 11.35 6.19
N LYS A 42 -2.25 10.85 6.97
CA LYS A 42 -2.33 9.50 7.54
C LYS A 42 -3.52 9.41 8.49
N ILE A 43 -4.21 8.27 8.43
CA ILE A 43 -5.24 7.91 9.41
C ILE A 43 -4.67 6.86 10.37
N ASP A 44 -5.06 6.95 11.64
CA ASP A 44 -4.69 5.95 12.63
C ASP A 44 -5.29 4.58 12.28
N SER A 45 -4.51 3.53 12.49
CA SER A 45 -4.97 2.14 12.45
C SER A 45 -6.13 1.84 13.41
N SER A 46 -6.26 2.58 14.52
CA SER A 46 -7.37 2.46 15.47
C SER A 46 -8.51 3.46 15.22
N ALA A 47 -8.51 4.15 14.07
CA ALA A 47 -9.56 5.11 13.74
C ALA A 47 -10.95 4.44 13.69
N SER A 48 -11.95 5.12 14.25
CA SER A 48 -13.34 4.67 14.23
C SER A 48 -13.94 4.72 12.83
N ALA A 49 -15.03 3.99 12.61
CA ALA A 49 -15.79 4.06 11.36
C ALA A 49 -16.24 5.49 11.03
N ASP A 50 -16.64 6.25 12.06
CA ASP A 50 -17.06 7.65 11.94
C ASP A 50 -15.94 8.59 11.49
N THR A 51 -14.68 8.20 11.72
CA THR A 51 -13.50 8.93 11.22
C THR A 51 -13.12 8.47 9.81
N ILE A 52 -13.19 7.16 9.55
CA ILE A 52 -12.79 6.56 8.28
C ILE A 52 -13.72 6.98 7.13
N LYS A 53 -15.04 7.03 7.38
CA LYS A 53 -16.03 7.39 6.36
C LYS A 53 -15.78 8.79 5.76
N PRO A 54 -15.76 9.88 6.55
CA PRO A 54 -15.51 11.22 6.00
C PRO A 54 -14.11 11.34 5.40
N PHE A 55 -13.11 10.62 5.92
CA PHE A 55 -11.79 10.58 5.30
C PHE A 55 -11.84 10.02 3.87
N LYS A 56 -12.53 8.89 3.67
CA LYS A 56 -12.71 8.29 2.34
C LYS A 56 -13.48 9.18 1.38
N GLU A 57 -14.49 9.87 1.90
CA GLU A 57 -15.37 10.76 1.13
C GLU A 57 -14.76 12.16 0.90
N SER A 58 -13.67 12.49 1.57
CA SER A 58 -13.02 13.80 1.41
C SER A 58 -12.58 14.06 -0.02
N ALA A 59 -12.62 15.33 -0.42
CA ALA A 59 -12.20 15.77 -1.75
C ALA A 59 -10.74 15.40 -2.03
N ASN A 60 -9.87 15.50 -1.02
CA ASN A 60 -8.46 15.15 -1.15
C ASN A 60 -8.25 13.67 -1.40
N THR A 61 -8.90 12.78 -0.64
CA THR A 61 -8.81 11.33 -0.86
C THR A 61 -9.31 10.96 -2.24
N THR A 62 -10.46 11.52 -2.65
CA THR A 62 -11.03 11.30 -3.98
C THR A 62 -10.08 11.78 -5.08
N TRP A 63 -9.47 12.95 -4.91
CA TRP A 63 -8.50 13.50 -5.86
C TRP A 63 -7.26 12.61 -5.98
N CYS A 64 -6.68 12.17 -4.86
CA CYS A 64 -5.50 11.30 -4.85
C CYS A 64 -5.79 9.99 -5.58
N LEU A 65 -6.93 9.35 -5.29
CA LEU A 65 -7.35 8.11 -5.95
C LEU A 65 -7.49 8.28 -7.47
N ARG A 66 -8.09 9.39 -7.92
CA ARG A 66 -8.22 9.71 -9.35
C ARG A 66 -6.88 9.99 -10.03
N LYS A 67 -5.88 10.46 -9.27
CA LYS A 67 -4.57 10.85 -9.80
C LYS A 67 -3.54 9.72 -9.82
N LEU A 68 -3.84 8.53 -9.29
CA LEU A 68 -2.90 7.41 -9.28
C LEU A 68 -2.29 7.12 -10.67
N ASN A 69 -3.13 7.06 -11.71
CA ASN A 69 -2.67 6.82 -13.09
C ASN A 69 -2.39 8.10 -13.89
N ALA A 70 -2.49 9.27 -13.26
CA ALA A 70 -2.18 10.52 -13.92
C ALA A 70 -0.66 10.76 -13.93
N PRO A 71 -0.13 11.42 -14.96
CA PRO A 71 1.25 11.90 -14.98
C PRO A 71 1.54 12.81 -13.78
N ILE A 72 2.72 12.68 -13.19
CA ILE A 72 3.18 13.56 -12.10
C ILE A 72 3.43 14.98 -12.62
N SER A 73 3.92 15.09 -13.86
CA SER A 73 4.19 16.34 -14.55
C SER A 73 3.78 16.22 -16.02
N THR A 74 3.44 17.34 -16.66
CA THR A 74 3.10 17.40 -18.09
C THR A 74 4.26 16.97 -18.99
N MET A 75 5.49 16.97 -18.47
CA MET A 75 6.70 16.59 -19.19
C MET A 75 7.17 15.15 -18.90
N SER A 76 6.46 14.42 -18.03
CA SER A 76 6.84 13.07 -17.60
C SER A 76 5.77 12.06 -17.96
N SER A 77 6.16 10.90 -18.49
CA SER A 77 5.27 9.75 -18.63
C SER A 77 5.05 9.01 -17.32
N GLN A 78 5.84 9.33 -16.28
CA GLN A 78 5.75 8.67 -14.98
C GLN A 78 4.48 9.09 -14.25
N THR A 79 3.70 8.09 -13.84
CA THR A 79 2.48 8.29 -13.06
C THR A 79 2.76 8.30 -11.56
N TYR A 80 1.81 8.79 -10.76
CA TYR A 80 1.87 8.67 -9.31
C TYR A 80 1.99 7.20 -8.86
N MET A 81 1.31 6.29 -9.55
CA MET A 81 1.38 4.85 -9.28
C MET A 81 2.79 4.30 -9.53
N ASP A 82 3.46 4.71 -10.61
CA ASP A 82 4.85 4.32 -10.88
C ASP A 82 5.82 4.85 -9.81
N SER A 83 5.57 6.06 -9.29
CA SER A 83 6.36 6.61 -8.18
C SER A 83 6.16 5.82 -6.89
N ILE A 84 4.92 5.46 -6.55
CA ILE A 84 4.62 4.61 -5.38
C ILE A 84 5.27 3.23 -5.53
N ILE A 85 5.14 2.61 -6.71
CA ILE A 85 5.70 1.29 -6.99
C ILE A 85 7.24 1.34 -7.02
N SER A 86 7.87 2.36 -7.59
CA SER A 86 9.33 2.43 -7.51
C SER A 86 9.79 2.50 -6.05
N LYS A 87 9.17 3.36 -5.23
CA LYS A 87 9.51 3.57 -3.80
C LYS A 87 9.27 2.36 -2.89
N VAL A 88 8.29 1.50 -3.19
CA VAL A 88 8.04 0.30 -2.36
C VAL A 88 9.06 -0.81 -2.62
N TRP A 89 9.64 -0.84 -3.82
CA TRP A 89 10.59 -1.88 -4.26
C TRP A 89 12.04 -1.39 -4.28
N VAL A 90 12.32 -0.13 -3.92
CA VAL A 90 13.69 0.30 -3.58
C VAL A 90 14.18 -0.58 -2.43
N LYS A 91 15.27 -1.31 -2.64
CA LYS A 91 15.98 -1.99 -1.55
C LYS A 91 16.47 -0.88 -0.61
N ASP A 92 16.12 -0.96 0.68
CA ASP A 92 16.71 -0.07 1.70
C ASP A 92 18.23 -0.03 1.46
N GLN A 93 18.73 1.11 1.02
CA GLN A 93 20.17 1.34 0.96
C GLN A 93 20.64 1.32 2.42
N PRO A 94 21.69 0.55 2.78
CA PRO A 94 22.23 0.62 4.12
C PRO A 94 22.65 2.08 4.35
N THR A 95 22.05 2.71 5.35
CA THR A 95 22.55 3.98 5.87
C THR A 95 23.82 3.63 6.62
N GLU A 96 24.96 3.73 5.95
CA GLU A 96 26.26 3.76 6.61
C GLU A 96 26.31 5.03 7.46
N GLY A 97 26.36 4.84 8.77
CA GLY A 97 26.53 5.87 9.80
C GLY A 97 27.24 5.28 11.00
#